data_AF-A0A813K3E6-F1
#
_entry.id   AF-A0A813K3E6-F1
#
_cell.length_a   1.000
_cell.length_b   1.000
_cell.length_c   1.000
_cell.angle_alpha   90.00
_cell.angle_beta   90.00
_cell.angle_gamma   90.00
#
_symmetry.space_group_name_H-M   'P 1'
#
loop_
_entity.id
_entity.type
_entity.pdbx_description
1 polymer ?
#
loop_
_entity_poly.entity_id
_entity_poly.type
_entity_poly.pdbx_seq_one_letter_code
_entity_poly.pdbx_strand_id
1 'polypeptide(L)'
;SFWWLFACTTLLEQSNFGLMLLWTFRRSVSCRRSSRRHTARHPLSGSFGSARRCAATVLQELTIEQLQRRFIRLKRLLGKLRWPAITHFQAFGEQHQLPWPVRSSSEVLKEPTLDELAYMSGFFDGDGCVSPTTNLSGCQLFLTQSSEHGEALFLFHQVFGGSIMADKRGIGSQRPVIRWSLHGQTARKAAALLSKASYVKRAQLQIAAEWPSCKTQREKVAITMSALKRSSQPPEGAGCSWPCVAGFFDADGHMGISAVGSGIVLGFTQKHASILEIIREFLAQEGYIDGIGMEHKSTLCRLAVYRSKLSHTILEHMIAAGMIVKRSAAEVVLKTNYSNYLRSRVELACLVGHQGRYIRLDEHGCQRVKQLASLRSKLRYLTSRGRFGERAQFEDELFSLKQEHSLHNAEASVSLLRQDIRLLLRQGAGVMPFGSRKILKNTLCIIRKHLK
;
A
#
# COMPACT_ATOMS: atom_id res chain seq x y z
N SER A 1 32.01 -10.41 3.62
CA SER A 1 31.29 -11.61 4.12
C SER A 1 29.87 -11.33 4.65
N PHE A 2 29.18 -10.27 4.20
CA PHE A 2 27.92 -9.79 4.80
C PHE A 2 26.75 -9.62 3.80
N TRP A 3 26.88 -10.16 2.58
CA TRP A 3 25.96 -9.88 1.46
C TRP A 3 24.85 -10.92 1.20
N TRP A 4 24.76 -12.01 1.98
CA TRP A 4 23.95 -13.18 1.57
C TRP A 4 22.72 -13.51 2.42
N LEU A 5 22.38 -12.70 3.42
CA LEU A 5 21.06 -12.77 4.08
C LEU A 5 19.92 -12.23 3.17
N PHE A 6 20.27 -11.62 2.04
CA PHE A 6 19.35 -11.03 1.08
C PHE A 6 18.68 -12.02 0.12
N ALA A 7 19.16 -13.27 0.03
CA ALA A 7 18.57 -14.29 -0.82
C ALA A 7 17.24 -14.88 -0.29
N CYS A 8 16.86 -14.60 0.96
CA CYS A 8 15.59 -15.07 1.51
C CYS A 8 14.38 -14.20 1.11
N THR A 9 14.60 -12.96 0.66
CA THR A 9 13.53 -12.11 0.11
C THR A 9 13.34 -12.30 -1.40
N THR A 10 14.37 -12.69 -2.16
CA THR A 10 14.26 -12.99 -3.60
C THR A 10 13.65 -14.38 -3.90
N LEU A 11 13.67 -15.32 -2.95
CA LEU A 11 13.00 -16.63 -3.12
C LEU A 11 11.47 -16.61 -2.91
N LEU A 12 10.91 -15.54 -2.33
CA LEU A 12 9.47 -15.27 -2.37
C LEU A 12 9.03 -14.59 -3.69
N GLU A 13 9.97 -14.11 -4.51
CA GLU A 13 9.69 -13.67 -5.88
C GLU A 13 9.79 -14.84 -6.89
N GLN A 14 10.55 -15.90 -6.62
CA GLN A 14 10.58 -17.10 -7.49
C GLN A 14 9.35 -18.01 -7.39
N SER A 15 8.49 -17.81 -6.38
CA SER A 15 7.15 -18.45 -6.34
C SER A 15 6.05 -17.60 -6.99
N ASN A 16 6.39 -16.43 -7.55
CA ASN A 16 5.48 -15.56 -8.32
C ASN A 16 5.79 -15.51 -9.83
N PHE A 17 6.70 -16.35 -10.33
CA PHE A 17 7.04 -16.49 -11.76
C PHE A 17 6.19 -17.55 -12.50
N GLY A 18 4.98 -17.82 -12.02
CA GLY A 18 4.08 -18.86 -12.55
C GLY A 18 2.74 -18.34 -13.10
N LEU A 19 2.68 -17.11 -13.63
CA LEU A 19 1.45 -16.56 -14.20
C LEU A 19 1.65 -15.69 -15.47
N MET A 20 2.61 -16.08 -16.32
CA MET A 20 2.69 -15.56 -17.68
C MET A 20 3.24 -16.64 -18.63
N LEU A 21 2.31 -17.38 -19.24
CA LEU A 21 2.37 -18.07 -20.55
C LEU A 21 1.44 -19.30 -20.52
N LEU A 22 0.26 -19.19 -21.14
CA LEU A 22 -0.32 -20.24 -21.99
C LEU A 22 -1.61 -19.73 -22.66
N TRP A 23 -1.38 -19.25 -23.89
CA TRP A 23 -2.09 -19.56 -25.13
C TRP A 23 -3.61 -19.79 -25.11
N THR A 24 -4.21 -19.08 -26.06
CA THR A 24 -5.49 -19.34 -26.71
C THR A 24 -5.65 -20.80 -27.13
N PHE A 25 -6.65 -21.49 -26.58
CA PHE A 25 -7.22 -22.67 -27.23
C PHE A 25 -8.72 -22.47 -27.41
N ARG A 26 -9.10 -22.17 -28.65
CA ARG A 26 -10.47 -22.03 -29.13
C ARG A 26 -10.96 -23.44 -29.44
N ARG A 27 -11.72 -24.06 -28.53
CA ARG A 27 -12.50 -25.27 -28.84
C ARG A 27 -13.97 -24.90 -28.89
N SER A 28 -14.50 -24.85 -30.11
CA SER A 28 -15.93 -24.91 -30.40
C SER A 28 -16.51 -26.19 -29.81
N VAL A 29 -17.44 -26.06 -28.88
CA VAL A 29 -18.41 -27.13 -28.58
C VAL A 29 -19.77 -26.59 -28.96
N SER A 30 -20.30 -27.18 -30.02
CA SER A 30 -21.67 -26.98 -30.49
C SER A 30 -22.63 -27.50 -29.42
N CYS A 31 -23.36 -26.62 -28.76
CA CYS A 31 -24.44 -27.01 -27.85
C CYS A 31 -25.74 -27.05 -28.65
N ARG A 32 -26.13 -28.26 -29.08
CA ARG A 32 -27.45 -28.52 -29.66
C ARG A 32 -28.53 -28.24 -28.62
N ARG A 33 -29.50 -27.42 -29.04
CA ARG A 33 -30.81 -27.27 -28.40
C ARG A 33 -31.51 -28.63 -28.34
N SER A 34 -32.10 -28.95 -27.19
CA SER A 34 -33.39 -29.62 -27.18
C SER A 34 -34.31 -28.88 -26.20
N SER A 35 -35.40 -28.40 -26.79
CA SER A 35 -36.57 -27.84 -26.13
C SER A 35 -37.35 -28.98 -25.48
N ARG A 36 -37.71 -28.87 -24.21
CA ARG A 36 -38.92 -29.50 -23.66
C ARG A 36 -39.53 -28.60 -22.60
N ARG A 37 -40.70 -28.06 -22.96
CA ARG A 37 -41.69 -27.50 -22.05
C ARG A 37 -42.26 -28.65 -21.21
N HIS A 38 -42.43 -28.46 -19.91
CA HIS A 38 -43.58 -29.01 -19.20
C HIS A 38 -43.98 -28.06 -18.07
N THR A 39 -45.20 -27.57 -18.19
CA THR A 39 -46.05 -26.97 -17.18
C THR A 39 -46.47 -28.00 -16.15
N ALA A 40 -46.37 -27.67 -14.86
CA ALA A 40 -47.29 -28.18 -13.84
C ALA A 40 -47.28 -27.23 -12.63
N ARG A 41 -48.44 -26.64 -12.37
CA ARG A 41 -48.81 -26.03 -11.08
C ARG A 41 -49.16 -27.16 -10.13
N HIS A 42 -48.74 -27.08 -8.88
CA HIS A 42 -49.56 -27.48 -7.73
C HIS A 42 -49.10 -26.74 -6.47
N PRO A 43 -50.02 -26.20 -5.65
CA PRO A 43 -49.75 -25.78 -4.29
C PRO A 43 -49.78 -27.00 -3.39
N LEU A 44 -49.06 -27.00 -2.27
CA LEU A 44 -49.53 -27.61 -1.02
C LEU A 44 -48.59 -27.23 0.14
N SER A 45 -49.24 -26.76 1.19
CA SER A 45 -48.79 -26.56 2.56
C SER A 45 -48.03 -27.76 3.11
N GLY A 46 -46.85 -27.51 3.71
CA GLY A 46 -46.07 -28.54 4.38
C GLY A 46 -45.22 -27.97 5.51
N SER A 47 -45.70 -28.20 6.73
CA SER A 47 -44.99 -28.32 8.01
C SER A 47 -43.51 -27.90 8.06
N PHE A 48 -43.23 -26.86 8.86
CA PHE A 48 -41.89 -26.48 9.32
C PHE A 48 -41.36 -27.52 10.33
N GLY A 49 -40.96 -28.70 9.82
CA GLY A 49 -40.16 -29.66 10.55
C GLY A 49 -38.73 -29.14 10.72
N SER A 50 -38.41 -28.68 11.93
CA SER A 50 -37.08 -28.32 12.41
C SER A 50 -36.11 -29.50 12.34
N ALA A 51 -35.59 -29.81 11.15
CA ALA A 51 -34.48 -30.74 10.96
C ALA A 51 -33.14 -29.99 11.09
N ARG A 52 -32.72 -29.69 12.33
CA ARG A 52 -31.31 -29.38 12.64
C ARG A 52 -30.49 -30.68 12.53
N ARG A 53 -30.27 -31.15 11.30
CA ARG A 53 -29.20 -32.13 11.03
C ARG A 53 -27.87 -31.40 11.16
N CYS A 54 -27.26 -31.50 12.34
CA CYS A 54 -25.85 -31.21 12.54
C CYS A 54 -25.04 -32.23 11.72
N ALA A 55 -24.88 -31.95 10.43
CA ALA A 55 -23.91 -32.65 9.62
C ALA A 55 -22.53 -32.25 10.15
N ALA A 56 -21.93 -33.11 10.98
CA ALA A 56 -20.50 -33.14 11.23
C ALA A 56 -19.84 -33.33 9.86
N THR A 57 -19.59 -32.19 9.21
CA THR A 57 -19.06 -32.17 7.86
C THR A 57 -17.61 -32.56 8.03
N VAL A 58 -17.26 -33.79 7.65
CA VAL A 58 -15.87 -34.23 7.51
C VAL A 58 -15.17 -33.13 6.74
N LEU A 59 -14.30 -32.39 7.43
CA LEU A 59 -13.54 -31.30 6.85
C LEU A 59 -12.51 -31.97 5.94
N GLN A 60 -12.92 -32.25 4.71
CA GLN A 60 -12.02 -32.74 3.69
C GLN A 60 -10.90 -31.71 3.53
N GLU A 61 -9.67 -32.12 3.87
CA GLU A 61 -8.49 -31.27 3.75
C GLU A 61 -8.37 -30.82 2.30
N LEU A 62 -8.29 -29.50 2.10
CA LEU A 62 -8.21 -28.91 0.77
C LEU A 62 -6.77 -28.98 0.28
N THR A 63 -6.56 -29.40 -0.97
CA THR A 63 -5.22 -29.33 -1.57
C THR A 63 -4.79 -27.87 -1.78
N ILE A 64 -3.48 -27.63 -1.89
CA ILE A 64 -2.95 -26.28 -2.12
C ILE A 64 -3.50 -25.65 -3.40
N GLU A 65 -3.71 -26.43 -4.47
CA GLU A 65 -4.30 -25.96 -5.72
C GLU A 65 -5.77 -25.55 -5.52
N GLN A 66 -6.51 -26.27 -4.69
CA GLN A 66 -7.90 -25.92 -4.36
C GLN A 66 -7.96 -24.60 -3.58
N LEU A 67 -7.05 -24.41 -2.62
CA LEU A 67 -6.91 -23.16 -1.87
C LEU A 67 -6.52 -21.99 -2.78
N GLN A 68 -5.56 -22.18 -3.68
CA GLN A 68 -5.14 -21.16 -4.66
C GLN A 68 -6.30 -20.77 -5.60
N ARG A 69 -7.06 -21.75 -6.13
CA ARG A 69 -8.25 -21.46 -6.94
C ARG A 69 -9.28 -20.65 -6.14
N ARG A 70 -9.47 -21.00 -4.86
CA ARG A 70 -10.37 -20.28 -3.96
C ARG A 70 -9.88 -18.85 -3.69
N PHE A 71 -8.59 -18.67 -3.42
CA PHE A 71 -7.95 -17.37 -3.25
C PHE A 71 -8.18 -16.47 -4.47
N ILE A 72 -7.94 -16.97 -5.68
CA ILE A 72 -8.16 -16.22 -6.92
C ILE A 72 -9.64 -15.80 -7.06
N ARG A 73 -10.58 -16.71 -6.79
CA ARG A 73 -12.02 -16.41 -6.83
C ARG A 73 -12.41 -15.32 -5.83
N LEU A 74 -11.90 -15.41 -4.60
CA LEU A 74 -12.16 -14.43 -3.55
C LEU A 74 -11.53 -13.08 -3.88
N LYS A 75 -10.27 -13.04 -4.36
CA LYS A 75 -9.61 -11.81 -4.79
C LYS A 75 -10.37 -11.11 -5.93
N ARG A 76 -10.91 -11.89 -6.88
CA ARG A 76 -11.80 -11.38 -7.94
C ARG A 76 -13.14 -10.86 -7.41
N LEU A 77 -13.69 -11.45 -6.34
CA LEU A 77 -14.89 -10.97 -5.69
C LEU A 77 -14.60 -9.67 -4.94
N LEU A 78 -13.53 -9.64 -4.14
CA LEU A 78 -13.06 -8.46 -3.42
C LEU A 78 -12.88 -7.27 -4.37
N GLY A 79 -12.18 -7.46 -5.50
CA GLY A 79 -11.98 -6.42 -6.52
C GLY A 79 -13.25 -5.93 -7.23
N LYS A 80 -14.43 -6.46 -6.89
CA LYS A 80 -15.75 -6.00 -7.39
C LYS A 80 -16.59 -5.31 -6.33
N LEU A 81 -16.15 -5.33 -5.07
CA LEU A 81 -16.82 -4.64 -3.98
C LEU A 81 -16.47 -3.16 -4.06
N ARG A 82 -17.47 -2.32 -4.31
CA ARG A 82 -17.33 -0.88 -4.28
C ARG A 82 -17.71 -0.40 -2.88
N TRP A 83 -16.82 0.35 -2.27
CA TRP A 83 -17.09 1.01 -0.98
C TRP A 83 -18.28 1.98 -1.08
N PRO A 84 -18.97 2.26 0.04
CA PRO A 84 -20.00 3.28 0.09
C PRO A 84 -19.44 4.68 -0.29
N ALA A 85 -20.35 5.63 -0.53
CA ALA A 85 -19.94 7.01 -0.76
C ALA A 85 -19.26 7.59 0.50
N ILE A 86 -18.14 8.28 0.31
CA ILE A 86 -17.42 8.96 1.38
C ILE A 86 -18.17 10.24 1.70
N THR A 87 -18.62 10.38 2.94
CA THR A 87 -19.28 11.58 3.46
C THR A 87 -18.46 12.30 4.52
N HIS A 88 -17.44 11.64 5.06
CA HIS A 88 -16.58 12.17 6.12
C HIS A 88 -15.14 11.68 5.95
N PHE A 89 -14.20 12.34 6.61
CA PHE A 89 -12.83 11.88 6.77
C PHE A 89 -12.35 12.07 8.21
N GLN A 90 -11.30 11.35 8.60
CA GLN A 90 -10.67 11.50 9.92
C GLN A 90 -9.37 12.29 9.80
N ALA A 91 -9.14 13.21 10.73
CA ALA A 91 -7.87 13.91 10.90
C ALA A 91 -7.70 14.27 12.38
N PHE A 92 -6.52 13.99 12.95
CA PHE A 92 -6.17 14.34 14.34
C PHE A 92 -7.16 13.79 15.39
N GLY A 93 -7.74 12.62 15.12
CA GLY A 93 -8.75 11.99 15.98
C GLY A 93 -10.16 12.56 15.84
N GLU A 94 -10.37 13.56 14.99
CA GLU A 94 -11.67 14.17 14.73
C GLU A 94 -12.28 13.73 13.40
N GLN A 95 -13.60 13.73 13.32
CA GLN A 95 -14.35 13.41 12.10
C GLN A 95 -14.87 14.69 11.44
N HIS A 96 -14.52 14.90 10.18
CA HIS A 96 -14.87 16.09 9.40
C HIS A 96 -15.81 15.72 8.24
N GLN A 97 -16.81 16.55 7.98
CA GLN A 97 -17.77 16.33 6.88
C GLN A 97 -17.20 16.74 5.52
N LEU A 98 -17.58 16.01 4.46
CA LEU A 98 -17.26 16.34 3.07
C LEU A 98 -18.48 16.92 2.33
N PRO A 99 -18.29 17.89 1.41
CA PRO A 99 -17.03 18.56 1.12
C PRO A 99 -16.60 19.48 2.26
N TRP A 100 -15.30 19.54 2.54
CA TRP A 100 -14.75 20.53 3.46
C TRP A 100 -14.43 21.80 2.65
N PRO A 101 -15.22 22.88 2.83
CA PRO A 101 -15.21 24.01 1.93
C PRO A 101 -13.94 24.84 2.06
N VAL A 102 -13.72 25.71 1.07
CA VAL A 102 -12.69 26.75 1.15
C VAL A 102 -13.10 27.72 2.26
N ARG A 103 -12.19 28.02 3.18
CA ARG A 103 -12.41 29.08 4.18
C ARG A 103 -12.61 30.41 3.49
N SER A 104 -13.53 31.22 4.01
CA SER A 104 -13.73 32.60 3.58
C SER A 104 -12.37 33.31 3.56
N SER A 105 -12.08 34.11 2.52
CA SER A 105 -10.79 34.81 2.35
C SER A 105 -10.42 35.75 3.50
N SER A 106 -11.33 35.99 4.43
CA SER A 106 -11.16 36.79 5.64
C SER A 106 -10.44 36.06 6.78
N GLU A 107 -10.36 34.72 6.76
CA GLU A 107 -9.60 34.01 7.79
C GLU A 107 -8.11 34.06 7.44
N VAL A 108 -7.34 34.74 8.30
CA VAL A 108 -5.89 34.85 8.18
C VAL A 108 -5.28 33.45 8.22
N LEU A 109 -4.68 33.00 7.12
CA LEU A 109 -3.89 31.78 7.08
C LEU A 109 -2.66 31.98 7.94
N LYS A 110 -2.43 31.10 8.92
CA LYS A 110 -1.21 31.07 9.74
C LYS A 110 0.00 30.95 8.81
N GLU A 111 0.97 31.84 8.95
CA GLU A 111 2.24 31.70 8.24
C GLU A 111 2.97 30.44 8.75
N PRO A 112 3.33 29.48 7.88
CA PRO A 112 3.98 28.27 8.31
C PRO A 112 5.40 28.58 8.81
N THR A 113 5.80 27.92 9.87
CA THR A 113 7.21 27.88 10.29
C THR A 113 8.08 27.23 9.23
N LEU A 114 9.40 27.44 9.29
CA LEU A 114 10.34 26.82 8.34
C LEU A 114 10.27 25.29 8.38
N ASP A 115 10.12 24.70 9.57
CA ASP A 115 10.01 23.24 9.73
C ASP A 115 8.68 22.71 9.20
N GLU A 116 7.56 23.39 9.47
CA GLU A 116 6.25 23.04 8.89
C GLU A 116 6.33 23.10 7.36
N LEU A 117 6.91 24.17 6.79
CA LEU A 117 7.07 24.31 5.35
C LEU A 117 7.96 23.21 4.76
N ALA A 118 9.07 22.87 5.42
CA ALA A 118 9.95 21.79 4.98
C ALA A 118 9.26 20.43 5.02
N TYR A 119 8.51 20.11 6.09
CA TYR A 119 7.69 18.90 6.16
C TYR A 119 6.66 18.85 5.02
N MET A 120 5.91 19.93 4.82
CA MET A 120 4.90 20.00 3.76
C MET A 120 5.52 19.86 2.38
N SER A 121 6.68 20.49 2.12
CA SER A 121 7.39 20.32 0.85
C SER A 121 7.87 18.89 0.63
N GLY A 122 8.41 18.22 1.65
CA GLY A 122 8.79 16.81 1.58
C GLY A 122 7.60 15.90 1.29
N PHE A 123 6.47 16.13 1.97
CA PHE A 123 5.23 15.38 1.74
C PHE A 123 4.67 15.61 0.33
N PHE A 124 4.69 16.86 -0.13
CA PHE A 124 4.26 17.22 -1.49
C PHE A 124 5.20 16.65 -2.55
N ASP A 125 6.49 16.49 -2.27
CA ASP A 125 7.45 15.88 -3.17
C ASP A 125 7.15 14.39 -3.43
N GLY A 126 6.66 13.66 -2.43
CA GLY A 126 6.17 12.29 -2.60
C GLY A 126 4.81 12.24 -3.29
N ASP A 127 3.76 12.68 -2.58
CA ASP A 127 2.36 12.46 -3.00
C ASP A 127 1.70 13.63 -3.75
N GLY A 128 2.36 14.79 -3.80
CA GLY A 128 1.84 15.99 -4.43
C GLY A 128 1.79 15.93 -5.94
N CYS A 129 0.87 16.67 -6.52
CA CYS A 129 0.78 16.84 -7.96
C CYS A 129 0.58 18.30 -8.34
N VAL A 130 1.37 18.73 -9.32
CA VAL A 130 1.17 19.97 -10.07
C VAL A 130 0.60 19.59 -11.44
N SER A 131 -0.52 20.19 -11.80
CA SER A 131 -1.17 19.97 -13.10
C SER A 131 -1.71 21.26 -13.71
N PRO A 132 -1.60 21.44 -15.04
CA PRO A 132 -2.40 22.44 -15.73
C PRO A 132 -3.89 22.09 -15.60
N THR A 133 -4.75 23.07 -15.39
CA THR A 133 -6.20 22.86 -15.45
C THR A 133 -6.65 22.87 -16.90
N THR A 134 -7.24 21.77 -17.38
CA THR A 134 -7.90 21.74 -18.68
C THR A 134 -9.10 22.69 -18.64
N ASN A 135 -9.18 23.62 -19.60
CA ASN A 135 -10.28 24.60 -19.78
C ASN A 135 -10.29 25.81 -18.83
N LEU A 136 -9.40 25.90 -17.84
CA LEU A 136 -9.23 27.10 -17.01
C LEU A 136 -7.88 27.76 -17.29
N SER A 137 -7.77 29.07 -17.09
CA SER A 137 -6.55 29.85 -17.30
C SER A 137 -5.46 29.61 -16.25
N GLY A 138 -5.54 28.56 -15.42
CA GLY A 138 -4.72 28.37 -14.22
C GLY A 138 -3.92 27.08 -14.14
N CYS A 139 -3.26 26.93 -12.99
CA CYS A 139 -2.65 25.69 -12.52
C CYS A 139 -3.45 25.16 -11.32
N GLN A 140 -3.30 23.86 -11.05
CA GLN A 140 -3.85 23.18 -9.89
C GLN A 140 -2.72 22.49 -9.13
N LEU A 141 -2.75 22.64 -7.81
CA LEU A 141 -2.00 21.81 -6.88
C LEU A 141 -2.99 20.87 -6.19
N PHE A 142 -2.66 19.60 -6.06
CA PHE A 142 -3.49 18.68 -5.30
C PHE A 142 -2.68 17.58 -4.62
N LEU A 143 -3.26 17.04 -3.55
CA LEU A 143 -2.79 15.88 -2.80
C LEU A 143 -3.94 14.90 -2.63
N THR A 144 -3.64 13.62 -2.61
CA THR A 144 -4.63 12.58 -2.33
C THR A 144 -4.18 11.72 -1.18
N GLN A 145 -5.09 11.40 -0.26
CA GLN A 145 -4.84 10.49 0.86
C GLN A 145 -6.03 9.57 1.10
N SER A 146 -5.81 8.50 1.87
CA SER A 146 -6.92 7.69 2.35
C SER A 146 -7.84 8.53 3.24
N SER A 147 -9.16 8.30 3.18
CA SER A 147 -10.14 8.99 4.05
C SER A 147 -9.95 8.73 5.55
N GLU A 148 -9.17 7.71 5.91
CA GLU A 148 -8.82 7.36 7.30
C GLU A 148 -7.55 8.08 7.81
N HIS A 149 -6.81 8.75 6.93
CA HIS A 149 -5.54 9.44 7.24
C HIS A 149 -5.50 10.83 6.60
N GLY A 150 -6.45 11.69 6.98
CA GLY A 150 -6.63 13.03 6.43
C GLY A 150 -5.76 14.11 7.07
N GLU A 151 -4.89 13.78 8.03
CA GLU A 151 -4.11 14.72 8.83
C GLU A 151 -3.26 15.65 7.96
N ALA A 152 -2.51 15.08 7.02
CA ALA A 152 -1.69 15.87 6.11
C ALA A 152 -2.56 16.80 5.25
N LEU A 153 -3.68 16.30 4.70
CA LEU A 153 -4.57 17.15 3.90
C LEU A 153 -5.18 18.30 4.71
N PHE A 154 -5.49 18.05 5.99
CA PHE A 154 -5.99 19.07 6.90
C PHE A 154 -4.92 20.12 7.21
N LEU A 155 -3.66 19.73 7.42
CA LEU A 155 -2.54 20.66 7.58
C LEU A 155 -2.36 21.54 6.33
N PHE A 156 -2.40 20.95 5.14
CA PHE A 156 -2.35 21.70 3.87
C PHE A 156 -3.52 22.67 3.74
N HIS A 157 -4.72 22.27 4.18
CA HIS A 157 -5.88 23.16 4.23
C HIS A 157 -5.69 24.32 5.21
N GLN A 158 -5.14 24.08 6.40
CA GLN A 158 -4.91 25.13 7.40
C GLN A 158 -3.89 26.18 6.95
N VAL A 159 -2.82 25.75 6.28
CA VAL A 159 -1.71 26.63 5.89
C VAL A 159 -1.98 27.32 4.55
N PHE A 160 -2.52 26.61 3.56
CA PHE A 160 -2.66 27.13 2.19
C PHE A 160 -4.12 27.35 1.77
N GLY A 161 -5.10 27.01 2.61
CA GLY A 161 -6.51 27.05 2.25
C GLY A 161 -6.91 25.93 1.29
N GLY A 162 -7.83 26.21 0.36
CA GLY A 162 -8.34 25.22 -0.58
C GLY A 162 -9.46 24.35 0.01
N SER A 163 -9.88 23.35 -0.76
CA SER A 163 -10.97 22.46 -0.39
C SER A 163 -10.49 21.02 -0.25
N ILE A 164 -11.16 20.26 0.63
CA ILE A 164 -11.01 18.80 0.72
C ILE A 164 -12.30 18.15 0.25
N MET A 165 -12.19 17.26 -0.73
CA MET A 165 -13.33 16.60 -1.37
C MET A 165 -13.12 15.09 -1.45
N ALA A 166 -14.21 14.35 -1.60
CA ALA A 166 -14.12 12.95 -2.01
C ALA A 166 -13.57 12.85 -3.45
N ASP A 167 -12.59 11.97 -3.68
CA ASP A 167 -11.98 11.75 -5.00
C ASP A 167 -12.40 10.38 -5.57
N LYS A 168 -11.92 9.30 -4.95
CA LYS A 168 -12.22 7.93 -5.37
C LYS A 168 -12.92 7.19 -4.25
N ARG A 169 -14.08 6.59 -4.54
CA ARG A 169 -14.80 5.81 -3.53
C ARG A 169 -14.02 4.59 -3.03
N GLY A 170 -13.06 4.07 -3.78
CA GLY A 170 -12.34 2.84 -3.44
C GLY A 170 -13.03 1.59 -3.98
N ILE A 171 -12.25 0.54 -4.22
CA ILE A 171 -12.70 -0.76 -4.74
C ILE A 171 -11.87 -1.88 -4.09
N GLY A 172 -12.56 -2.88 -3.53
CA GLY A 172 -11.95 -4.02 -2.88
C GLY A 172 -11.00 -3.61 -1.75
N SER A 173 -9.74 -3.99 -1.86
CA SER A 173 -8.71 -3.63 -0.87
C SER A 173 -8.24 -2.17 -0.97
N GLN A 174 -8.57 -1.46 -2.05
CA GLN A 174 -8.24 -0.04 -2.20
C GLN A 174 -9.25 0.79 -1.41
N ARG A 175 -8.74 1.46 -0.37
CA ARG A 175 -9.55 2.31 0.51
C ARG A 175 -10.10 3.53 -0.25
N PRO A 176 -11.17 4.15 0.25
CA PRO A 176 -11.64 5.42 -0.26
C PRO A 176 -10.57 6.51 -0.12
N VAL A 177 -10.53 7.41 -1.10
CA VAL A 177 -9.52 8.48 -1.23
C VAL A 177 -10.22 9.82 -1.25
N ILE A 178 -9.67 10.75 -0.47
CA ILE A 178 -10.01 12.16 -0.44
C ILE A 178 -8.89 12.97 -1.09
N ARG A 179 -9.23 14.17 -1.56
CA ARG A 179 -8.31 15.07 -2.24
C ARG A 179 -8.38 16.46 -1.64
N TRP A 180 -7.23 17.00 -1.28
CA TRP A 180 -7.05 18.43 -1.10
C TRP A 180 -6.65 19.07 -2.43
N SER A 181 -7.20 20.24 -2.75
CA SER A 181 -6.82 20.94 -3.99
C SER A 181 -6.86 22.46 -3.88
N LEU A 182 -5.97 23.10 -4.64
CA LEU A 182 -5.89 24.54 -4.86
C LEU A 182 -5.97 24.88 -6.34
N HIS A 183 -6.54 26.04 -6.64
CA HIS A 183 -6.64 26.58 -7.98
C HIS A 183 -6.28 28.07 -8.00
N GLY A 184 -6.01 28.61 -9.19
CA GLY A 184 -5.89 30.05 -9.42
C GLY A 184 -4.78 30.71 -8.59
N GLN A 185 -5.05 31.90 -8.05
CA GLN A 185 -4.03 32.69 -7.34
C GLN A 185 -3.56 32.02 -6.05
N THR A 186 -4.42 31.29 -5.34
CA THR A 186 -4.05 30.56 -4.12
C THR A 186 -3.08 29.43 -4.44
N ALA A 187 -3.31 28.69 -5.54
CA ALA A 187 -2.36 27.68 -6.03
C ALA A 187 -0.98 28.28 -6.34
N ARG A 188 -0.94 29.45 -6.99
CA ARG A 188 0.31 30.15 -7.30
C ARG A 188 1.07 30.56 -6.04
N LYS A 189 0.38 31.14 -5.05
CA LYS A 189 0.98 31.53 -3.76
C LYS A 189 1.54 30.31 -3.00
N ALA A 190 0.77 29.23 -2.92
CA ALA A 190 1.23 28.00 -2.28
C ALA A 190 2.43 27.39 -3.02
N ALA A 191 2.42 27.39 -4.35
CA ALA A 191 3.55 26.90 -5.15
C ALA A 191 4.82 27.74 -4.93
N ALA A 192 4.68 29.07 -4.81
CA ALA A 192 5.80 29.95 -4.49
C ALA A 192 6.41 29.64 -3.12
N LEU A 193 5.60 29.28 -2.11
CA LEU A 193 6.09 28.89 -0.79
C LEU A 193 6.73 27.50 -0.81
N LEU A 194 6.03 26.49 -1.34
CA LEU A 194 6.51 25.10 -1.39
C LEU A 194 7.82 24.99 -2.19
N SER A 195 7.98 25.75 -3.28
CA SER A 195 9.20 25.72 -4.09
C SER A 195 10.47 26.20 -3.36
N LYS A 196 10.33 26.87 -2.20
CA LYS A 196 11.49 27.26 -1.38
C LYS A 196 12.16 26.06 -0.70
N ALA A 197 11.37 25.05 -0.33
CA ALA A 197 11.83 23.88 0.43
C ALA A 197 11.58 22.54 -0.29
N SER A 198 11.05 22.54 -1.51
CA SER A 198 10.87 21.34 -2.33
C SER A 198 12.15 21.01 -3.09
N TYR A 199 12.45 19.72 -3.20
CA TYR A 199 13.61 19.16 -3.91
C TYR A 199 13.16 18.49 -5.19
N VAL A 200 12.12 17.65 -5.12
CA VAL A 200 11.67 16.83 -6.26
C VAL A 200 10.84 17.65 -7.24
N LYS A 201 9.91 18.45 -6.71
CA LYS A 201 8.92 19.17 -7.52
C LYS A 201 9.22 20.67 -7.66
N ARG A 202 10.43 21.11 -7.30
CA ARG A 202 10.82 22.53 -7.26
C ARG A 202 10.55 23.26 -8.57
N ALA A 203 11.05 22.73 -9.68
CA ALA A 203 10.88 23.33 -11.00
C ALA A 203 9.40 23.38 -11.42
N GLN A 204 8.62 22.33 -11.15
CA GLN A 204 7.18 22.32 -11.43
C GLN A 204 6.44 23.36 -10.58
N LEU A 205 6.83 23.53 -9.32
CA LEU A 205 6.24 24.51 -8.41
C LEU A 205 6.61 25.95 -8.77
N GLN A 206 7.84 26.22 -9.19
CA GLN A 206 8.25 27.53 -9.73
C GLN A 206 7.43 27.92 -10.96
N ILE A 207 7.31 26.98 -11.91
CA ILE A 207 6.43 27.13 -13.07
C ILE A 207 4.99 27.44 -12.65
N ALA A 208 4.47 26.75 -11.63
CA ALA A 208 3.11 26.97 -11.14
C ALA A 208 2.95 28.32 -10.44
N ALA A 209 3.99 28.81 -9.74
CA ALA A 209 3.98 30.14 -9.11
C ALA A 209 3.90 31.27 -10.16
N GLU A 210 4.62 31.09 -11.26
CA GLU A 210 4.73 32.03 -12.38
C GLU A 210 3.75 31.72 -13.52
N TRP A 211 2.63 31.04 -13.21
CA TRP A 211 1.71 30.56 -14.24
C TRP A 211 1.24 31.68 -15.18
N PRO A 212 1.40 31.54 -16.51
CA PRO A 212 1.18 32.64 -17.44
C PRO A 212 -0.29 32.93 -17.70
N SER A 213 -0.61 34.22 -17.89
CA SER A 213 -1.95 34.69 -18.24
C SER A 213 -2.32 34.44 -19.71
N CYS A 214 -1.33 34.29 -20.60
CA CYS A 214 -1.55 34.06 -22.04
C CYS A 214 -1.70 32.57 -22.38
N LYS A 215 -2.66 32.23 -23.27
CA LYS A 215 -2.96 30.83 -23.65
C LYS A 215 -1.78 30.12 -24.30
N THR A 216 -1.13 30.74 -25.29
CA THR A 216 -0.01 30.13 -26.02
C THR A 216 1.20 29.88 -25.10
N GLN A 217 1.44 30.76 -24.12
CA GLN A 217 2.46 30.55 -23.10
C GLN A 217 2.09 29.40 -22.15
N ARG A 218 0.81 29.30 -21.73
CA ARG A 218 0.35 28.17 -20.90
C ARG A 218 0.57 26.82 -21.58
N GLU A 219 0.33 26.72 -22.88
CA GLU A 219 0.55 25.50 -23.65
C GLU A 219 2.03 25.10 -23.64
N LYS A 220 2.94 26.05 -23.90
CA LYS A 220 4.39 25.83 -23.81
C LYS A 220 4.80 25.34 -22.41
N VAL A 221 4.32 26.04 -21.38
CA VAL A 221 4.62 25.72 -19.98
C VAL A 221 4.07 24.33 -19.58
N ALA A 222 2.88 23.95 -20.05
CA ALA A 222 2.31 22.62 -19.80
C ALA A 222 3.15 21.48 -20.42
N ILE A 223 3.71 21.71 -21.62
CA ILE A 223 4.65 20.79 -22.26
C ILE A 223 5.93 20.68 -21.42
N THR A 224 6.51 21.81 -21.00
CA THR A 224 7.69 21.84 -20.13
C THR A 224 7.45 21.08 -18.82
N MET A 225 6.32 21.33 -18.15
CA MET A 225 5.97 20.63 -16.91
C MET A 225 5.82 19.12 -17.11
N SER A 226 5.28 18.69 -18.26
CA SER A 226 5.17 17.27 -18.61
C SER A 226 6.54 16.64 -18.90
N ALA A 227 7.47 17.39 -19.48
CA ALA A 227 8.86 16.96 -19.64
C ALA A 227 9.58 16.82 -18.29
N LEU A 228 9.36 17.76 -17.35
CA LEU A 228 9.93 17.70 -16.01
C LEU A 228 9.49 16.47 -15.22
N LYS A 229 8.25 15.97 -15.40
CA LYS A 229 7.80 14.70 -14.78
C LYS A 229 8.56 13.46 -15.26
N ARG A 230 9.33 13.59 -16.35
CA ARG A 230 10.18 12.52 -16.90
C ARG A 230 11.65 12.69 -16.54
N SER A 231 12.07 13.91 -16.21
CA SER A 231 13.45 14.22 -15.80
C SER A 231 13.65 13.98 -14.30
N SER A 232 14.85 13.54 -13.94
CA SER A 232 15.24 13.19 -12.58
C SER A 232 16.23 14.17 -11.96
N GLN A 233 16.53 15.30 -12.59
CA GLN A 233 17.60 16.16 -12.10
C GLN A 233 17.17 16.89 -10.84
N PRO A 234 17.80 16.61 -9.69
CA PRO A 234 17.55 17.38 -8.49
C PRO A 234 18.12 18.79 -8.67
N PRO A 235 17.51 19.80 -8.05
CA PRO A 235 18.08 21.14 -8.03
C PRO A 235 19.42 21.15 -7.29
N GLU A 236 20.41 21.82 -7.85
CA GLU A 236 21.71 22.03 -7.21
C GLU A 236 21.55 22.84 -5.91
N GLY A 237 22.30 22.47 -4.87
CA GLY A 237 22.42 23.23 -3.63
C GLY A 237 21.21 23.18 -2.69
N ALA A 238 20.23 22.32 -2.93
CA ALA A 238 19.11 22.15 -2.02
C ALA A 238 19.51 21.25 -0.84
N GLY A 239 19.79 21.83 0.32
CA GLY A 239 20.11 21.07 1.55
C GLY A 239 18.87 20.41 2.14
N CYS A 240 18.92 19.10 2.38
CA CYS A 240 17.83 18.33 2.99
C CYS A 240 17.75 18.57 4.51
N SER A 241 16.59 18.35 5.12
CA SER A 241 16.38 18.51 6.56
C SER A 241 15.50 17.40 7.12
N TRP A 242 15.56 17.18 8.44
CA TRP A 242 14.72 16.18 9.11
C TRP A 242 13.21 16.37 8.89
N PRO A 243 12.63 17.59 8.99
CA PRO A 243 11.22 17.79 8.68
C PRO A 243 10.88 17.39 7.24
N CYS A 244 11.73 17.74 6.27
CA CYS A 244 11.53 17.32 4.88
C CYS A 244 11.57 15.79 4.74
N VAL A 245 12.56 15.13 5.33
CA VAL A 245 12.65 13.65 5.28
C VAL A 245 11.42 13.02 5.94
N ALA A 246 10.93 13.56 7.05
CA ALA A 246 9.73 13.09 7.72
C ALA A 246 8.49 13.22 6.82
N GLY A 247 8.30 14.38 6.18
CA GLY A 247 7.21 14.60 5.22
C GLY A 247 7.29 13.67 4.02
N PHE A 248 8.47 13.52 3.44
CA PHE A 248 8.70 12.62 2.30
C PHE A 248 8.47 11.16 2.69
N PHE A 249 8.90 10.73 3.88
CA PHE A 249 8.66 9.39 4.39
C PHE A 249 7.16 9.15 4.68
N ASP A 250 6.44 10.17 5.14
CA ASP A 250 4.99 10.09 5.32
C ASP A 250 4.22 9.95 4.01
N ALA A 251 4.78 10.39 2.88
CA ALA A 251 4.24 10.09 1.55
C ALA A 251 4.71 8.72 1.03
N ASP A 252 6.01 8.58 0.72
CA ASP A 252 6.59 7.47 -0.05
C ASP A 252 7.40 6.45 0.80
N GLY A 253 7.46 6.65 2.11
CA GLY A 253 8.21 5.80 3.04
C GLY A 253 7.49 4.49 3.39
N HIS A 254 8.28 3.52 3.83
CA HIS A 254 7.85 2.23 4.34
C HIS A 254 8.64 1.87 5.59
N MET A 255 7.96 1.35 6.60
CA MET A 255 8.58 0.69 7.74
C MET A 255 8.03 -0.72 7.91
N GLY A 256 8.88 -1.64 8.36
CA GLY A 256 8.50 -3.01 8.61
C GLY A 256 9.34 -3.66 9.69
N ILE A 257 8.76 -4.66 10.34
CA ILE A 257 9.45 -5.56 11.27
C ILE A 257 9.74 -6.86 10.51
N SER A 258 10.82 -7.56 10.83
CA SER A 258 11.23 -8.83 10.23
C SER A 258 10.33 -9.97 10.71
N ALA A 259 10.17 -11.02 9.89
CA ALA A 259 9.40 -12.21 10.28
C ALA A 259 10.21 -13.13 11.21
N VAL A 260 11.54 -13.06 11.15
CA VAL A 260 12.45 -13.98 11.84
C VAL A 260 12.99 -13.40 13.17
N GLY A 261 12.64 -12.16 13.50
CA GLY A 261 13.00 -11.52 14.76
C GLY A 261 12.59 -10.05 14.82
N SER A 262 13.10 -9.31 15.81
CA SER A 262 12.82 -7.88 16.02
C SER A 262 13.58 -6.94 15.07
N GLY A 263 14.06 -7.46 13.93
CA GLY A 263 14.79 -6.65 12.96
C GLY A 263 13.85 -5.63 12.31
N ILE A 264 14.20 -4.35 12.36
CA ILE A 264 13.43 -3.27 11.74
C ILE A 264 14.06 -2.87 10.42
N VAL A 265 13.22 -2.56 9.44
CA VAL A 265 13.61 -2.07 8.13
C VAL A 265 12.84 -0.80 7.82
N LEU A 266 13.57 0.28 7.54
CA LEU A 266 13.00 1.48 6.90
C LEU A 266 13.33 1.45 5.42
N GLY A 267 12.46 2.02 4.60
CA GLY A 267 12.71 2.16 3.17
C GLY A 267 12.03 3.36 2.56
N PHE A 268 12.69 3.98 1.60
CA PHE A 268 12.16 4.98 0.70
C PHE A 268 12.09 4.36 -0.69
N THR A 269 10.98 4.55 -1.40
CA THR A 269 10.85 4.06 -2.79
C THR A 269 10.61 5.23 -3.70
N GLN A 270 11.34 5.31 -4.81
CA GLN A 270 11.16 6.41 -5.77
C GLN A 270 11.50 5.95 -7.18
N LYS A 271 10.83 6.51 -8.18
CA LYS A 271 11.13 6.25 -9.60
C LYS A 271 12.53 6.71 -10.00
N HIS A 272 12.99 7.80 -9.40
CA HIS A 272 14.24 8.47 -9.75
C HIS A 272 15.28 8.27 -8.64
N ALA A 273 16.39 7.59 -8.97
CA ALA A 273 17.46 7.27 -8.01
C ALA A 273 18.09 8.52 -7.38
N SER A 274 18.25 9.59 -8.15
CA SER A 274 18.83 10.87 -7.71
C SER A 274 18.13 11.47 -6.48
N ILE A 275 16.82 11.29 -6.36
CA ILE A 275 16.06 11.75 -5.19
C ILE A 275 16.48 10.97 -3.94
N LEU A 276 16.68 9.67 -4.09
CA LEU A 276 17.12 8.81 -3.00
C LEU A 276 18.59 9.06 -2.64
N GLU A 277 19.41 9.46 -3.61
CA GLU A 277 20.79 9.89 -3.35
C GLU A 277 20.84 11.13 -2.45
N ILE A 278 19.97 12.13 -2.67
CA ILE A 278 19.89 13.30 -1.77
C ILE A 278 19.58 12.86 -0.33
N ILE A 279 18.61 11.96 -0.14
CA ILE A 279 18.26 11.44 1.19
C ILE A 279 19.43 10.65 1.78
N ARG A 280 20.12 9.85 0.96
CA ARG A 280 21.29 9.08 1.40
C ARG A 280 22.45 9.99 1.80
N GLU A 281 22.73 11.04 1.04
CA GLU A 281 23.75 12.04 1.33
C GLU A 281 23.43 12.81 2.62
N PHE A 282 22.17 13.21 2.81
CA PHE A 282 21.72 13.81 4.06
C PHE A 282 21.94 12.87 5.26
N LEU A 283 21.48 11.62 5.16
CA LEU A 283 21.71 10.64 6.23
C LEU A 283 23.20 10.41 6.47
N ALA A 284 24.04 10.43 5.43
CA ALA A 284 25.48 10.33 5.57
C ALA A 284 26.09 11.53 6.33
N GLN A 285 25.63 12.74 6.06
CA GLN A 285 26.05 13.96 6.76
C GLN A 285 25.65 13.94 8.25
N GLU A 286 24.52 13.32 8.57
CA GLU A 286 24.07 13.06 9.96
C GLU A 286 24.84 11.90 10.63
N GLY A 287 25.83 11.30 9.95
CA GLY A 287 26.65 10.21 10.47
C GLY A 287 26.08 8.80 10.27
N TYR A 288 25.02 8.66 9.46
CA TYR A 288 24.24 7.43 9.27
C TYR A 288 24.57 6.72 7.95
N ILE A 289 25.82 6.37 7.70
CA ILE A 289 26.23 5.70 6.43
C ILE A 289 26.03 4.18 6.51
N ASP A 290 26.33 3.63 7.69
CA ASP A 290 26.46 2.20 7.92
C ASP A 290 25.12 1.45 7.89
N GLY A 291 24.96 0.52 6.94
CA GLY A 291 23.76 -0.32 6.85
C GLY A 291 22.60 0.31 6.08
N ILE A 292 22.88 1.38 5.33
CA ILE A 292 22.02 1.89 4.27
C ILE A 292 22.41 1.22 2.95
N GLY A 293 21.42 0.63 2.26
CA GLY A 293 21.58 0.03 0.95
C GLY A 293 20.70 0.70 -0.10
N MET A 294 21.23 0.87 -1.31
CA MET A 294 20.47 1.29 -2.48
C MET A 294 20.20 0.08 -3.37
N GLU A 295 18.93 -0.13 -3.73
CA GLU A 295 18.48 -1.19 -4.63
C GLU A 295 17.86 -0.58 -5.88
N HIS A 296 18.31 -1.01 -7.05
CA HIS A 296 17.71 -0.62 -8.33
C HIS A 296 16.83 -1.76 -8.84
N LYS A 297 15.51 -1.54 -8.87
CA LYS A 297 14.55 -2.40 -9.57
C LYS A 297 14.16 -1.75 -10.90
N SER A 298 13.67 -2.53 -11.85
CA SER A 298 13.47 -2.13 -13.26
C SER A 298 12.79 -0.77 -13.48
N THR A 299 11.86 -0.37 -12.60
CA THR A 299 11.11 0.90 -12.72
C THR A 299 11.16 1.76 -11.46
N LEU A 300 11.77 1.26 -10.38
CA LEU A 300 11.78 1.89 -9.07
C LEU A 300 13.13 1.66 -8.40
N CYS A 301 13.65 2.70 -7.77
CA CYS A 301 14.80 2.62 -6.88
C CYS A 301 14.30 2.57 -5.43
N ARG A 302 15.08 1.94 -4.55
CA ARG A 302 14.77 1.83 -3.13
C ARG A 302 16.01 2.11 -2.31
N LEU A 303 15.89 3.03 -1.36
CA LEU A 303 16.88 3.26 -0.30
C LEU A 303 16.37 2.57 0.95
N ALA A 304 17.15 1.69 1.55
CA ALA A 304 16.70 0.90 2.69
C ALA A 304 17.72 0.90 3.82
N VAL A 305 17.21 1.00 5.06
CA VAL A 305 18.00 0.95 6.29
C VAL A 305 17.73 -0.39 6.96
N TYR A 306 18.76 -1.24 7.05
CA TYR A 306 18.63 -2.62 7.54
C TYR A 306 19.08 -2.82 9.00
N ARG A 307 19.88 -1.90 9.55
CA ARG A 307 20.34 -1.98 10.93
C ARG A 307 19.27 -1.44 11.88
N SER A 308 18.74 -2.29 12.75
CA SER A 308 17.57 -1.94 13.57
C SER A 308 17.84 -0.79 14.54
N LYS A 309 19.04 -0.71 15.15
CA LYS A 309 19.44 0.43 15.98
C LYS A 309 19.43 1.73 15.18
N LEU A 310 19.96 1.70 13.96
CA LEU A 310 19.96 2.87 13.07
C LEU A 310 18.55 3.25 12.64
N SER A 311 17.72 2.27 12.30
CA SER A 311 16.30 2.49 12.00
C SER A 311 15.55 3.13 13.15
N HIS A 312 15.81 2.76 14.40
CA HIS A 312 15.24 3.43 15.57
C HIS A 312 15.63 4.90 15.62
N THR A 313 16.93 5.20 15.57
CA THR A 313 17.43 6.58 15.67
C THR A 313 16.88 7.48 14.57
N ILE A 314 16.89 7.01 13.31
CA ILE A 314 16.31 7.75 12.19
C ILE A 314 14.81 8.00 12.41
N LEU A 315 14.08 7.03 12.95
CA LEU A 315 12.65 7.15 13.21
C LEU A 315 12.35 8.10 14.36
N GLU A 316 13.16 8.10 15.43
CA GLU A 316 13.10 9.06 16.53
C GLU A 316 13.31 10.49 16.01
N HIS A 317 14.30 10.71 15.15
CA HIS A 317 14.52 12.02 14.52
C HIS A 317 13.33 12.45 13.66
N MET A 318 12.76 11.57 12.84
CA MET A 318 11.59 11.92 12.03
C MET A 318 10.35 12.24 12.88
N ILE A 319 10.12 11.53 13.99
CA ILE A 319 9.04 11.85 14.93
C ILE A 319 9.28 13.22 15.56
N ALA A 320 10.50 13.47 16.06
CA ALA A 320 10.87 14.76 16.64
C ALA A 320 10.74 15.92 15.65
N ALA A 321 11.00 15.65 14.37
CA ALA A 321 10.86 16.61 13.27
C ALA A 321 9.43 16.73 12.71
N GLY A 322 8.44 16.12 13.37
CA GLY A 322 7.04 16.35 13.06
C GLY A 322 6.39 15.35 12.11
N MET A 323 6.90 14.12 11.95
CA MET A 323 6.18 13.03 11.28
C MET A 323 4.72 12.93 11.81
N ILE A 324 3.74 12.86 10.90
CA ILE A 324 2.31 12.89 11.21
C ILE A 324 1.63 11.58 10.80
N VAL A 325 1.63 11.24 9.50
CA VAL A 325 0.77 10.19 8.93
C VAL A 325 1.18 8.81 9.43
N LYS A 326 2.48 8.54 9.52
CA LYS A 326 3.02 7.25 9.96
C LYS A 326 3.48 7.27 11.42
N ARG A 327 3.17 8.32 12.20
CA ARG A 327 3.61 8.45 13.60
C ARG A 327 3.20 7.26 14.46
N SER A 328 1.92 6.88 14.47
CA SER A 328 1.47 5.76 15.31
C SER A 328 2.14 4.44 14.92
N ALA A 329 2.36 4.22 13.62
CA ALA A 329 3.10 3.06 13.13
C ALA A 329 4.56 3.09 13.58
N ALA A 330 5.18 4.28 13.56
CA ALA A 330 6.53 4.51 14.02
C ALA A 330 6.71 4.18 15.51
N GLU A 331 5.78 4.62 16.35
CA GLU A 331 5.79 4.35 17.79
C GLU A 331 5.71 2.85 18.11
N VAL A 332 4.91 2.09 17.36
CA VAL A 332 4.86 0.61 17.48
C VAL A 332 6.20 -0.01 17.12
N VAL A 333 6.83 0.47 16.05
CA VAL A 333 8.15 0.02 15.63
C VAL A 333 9.20 0.33 16.70
N LEU A 334 9.22 1.53 17.27
CA LEU A 334 10.16 1.93 18.33
C LEU A 334 10.00 1.12 19.63
N LYS A 335 8.79 0.64 19.95
CA LYS A 335 8.53 -0.22 21.11
C LYS A 335 8.89 -1.69 20.86
N THR A 336 9.29 -2.05 19.64
CA THR A 336 9.56 -3.43 19.25
C THR A 336 10.88 -3.94 19.81
N ASN A 337 10.84 -5.12 20.42
CA ASN A 337 11.97 -5.85 20.95
C ASN A 337 11.80 -7.36 20.69
N TYR A 338 12.77 -8.18 21.12
CA TYR A 338 12.75 -9.61 20.85
C TYR A 338 11.53 -10.34 21.45
N SER A 339 11.03 -9.88 22.60
CA SER A 339 9.91 -10.53 23.30
C SER A 339 8.54 -10.20 22.70
N ASN A 340 8.38 -9.03 22.06
CA ASN A 340 7.07 -8.54 21.60
C ASN A 340 6.93 -8.39 20.07
N TYR A 341 7.98 -8.66 19.27
CA TYR A 341 7.97 -8.34 17.83
C TYR A 341 6.80 -8.95 17.04
N LEU A 342 6.33 -10.15 17.43
CA LEU A 342 5.16 -10.78 16.78
C LEU A 342 3.89 -9.97 17.02
N ARG A 343 3.67 -9.51 18.26
CA ARG A 343 2.55 -8.62 18.60
C ARG A 343 2.69 -7.28 17.88
N SER A 344 3.88 -6.67 17.91
CA SER A 344 4.14 -5.40 17.23
C SER A 344 3.93 -5.51 15.71
N ARG A 345 4.23 -6.65 15.09
CA ARG A 345 3.92 -6.90 13.67
C ARG A 345 2.42 -6.88 13.38
N VAL A 346 1.62 -7.50 14.25
CA VAL A 346 0.16 -7.53 14.11
C VAL A 346 -0.41 -6.11 14.28
N GLU A 347 0.05 -5.39 15.30
CA GLU A 347 -0.35 -4.02 15.57
C GLU A 347 0.05 -3.08 14.42
N LEU A 348 1.30 -3.14 13.97
CA LEU A 348 1.78 -2.40 12.81
C LEU A 348 0.96 -2.72 11.55
N ALA A 349 0.58 -3.99 11.35
CA ALA A 349 -0.23 -4.41 10.22
C ALA A 349 -1.64 -3.80 10.18
N CYS A 350 -2.17 -3.37 11.33
CA CYS A 350 -3.43 -2.64 11.44
C CYS A 350 -3.28 -1.15 11.11
N LEU A 351 -2.09 -0.57 11.37
CA LEU A 351 -1.80 0.85 11.16
C LEU A 351 -1.34 1.16 9.73
N VAL A 352 -0.64 0.22 9.08
CA VAL A 352 -0.17 0.42 7.71
C VAL A 352 -1.20 -0.02 6.67
N GLY A 353 -1.09 0.54 5.46
CA GLY A 353 -1.97 0.21 4.34
C GLY A 353 -2.03 -1.29 3.99
N HIS A 354 -3.00 -1.66 3.16
CA HIS A 354 -3.25 -3.06 2.78
C HIS A 354 -2.22 -3.68 1.81
N GLN A 355 -1.12 -2.98 1.50
CA GLN A 355 -0.07 -3.50 0.65
C GLN A 355 0.53 -4.76 1.28
N GLY A 356 0.49 -5.87 0.54
CA GLY A 356 0.97 -7.16 1.01
C GLY A 356 0.12 -7.81 2.12
N ARG A 357 -1.07 -7.31 2.47
CA ARG A 357 -1.91 -7.85 3.57
C ARG A 357 -2.10 -9.37 3.52
N TYR A 358 -2.33 -9.93 2.33
CA TYR A 358 -2.58 -11.37 2.12
C TYR A 358 -1.31 -12.21 1.91
N ILE A 359 -0.12 -11.61 1.97
CA ILE A 359 1.16 -12.33 1.94
C ILE A 359 1.89 -12.20 3.28
N ARG A 360 1.37 -11.41 4.22
CA ARG A 360 1.93 -11.28 5.56
C ARG A 360 1.74 -12.59 6.30
N LEU A 361 2.82 -13.01 6.95
CA LEU A 361 2.83 -14.17 7.81
C LEU A 361 2.15 -13.83 9.13
N ASP A 362 1.28 -14.73 9.58
CA ASP A 362 0.80 -14.77 10.96
C ASP A 362 1.91 -15.29 11.89
N GLU A 363 1.58 -15.46 13.18
CA GLU A 363 2.52 -15.95 14.17
C GLU A 363 3.11 -17.32 13.81
N HIS A 364 2.25 -18.28 13.44
CA HIS A 364 2.69 -19.61 13.01
C HIS A 364 3.55 -19.56 11.74
N GLY A 365 3.19 -18.72 10.78
CA GLY A 365 3.98 -18.47 9.58
C GLY A 365 5.37 -17.92 9.91
N CYS A 366 5.47 -16.99 10.86
CA CYS A 366 6.76 -16.45 11.32
C CYS A 366 7.62 -17.53 12.00
N GLN A 367 7.02 -18.36 12.87
CA GLN A 367 7.71 -19.48 13.52
C GLN A 367 8.26 -20.47 12.49
N ARG A 368 7.46 -20.84 11.48
CA ARG A 368 7.91 -21.72 10.39
C ARG A 368 9.04 -21.11 9.57
N VAL A 369 8.98 -19.83 9.24
CA VAL A 369 10.10 -19.16 8.53
C VAL A 369 11.37 -19.13 9.38
N LYS A 370 11.27 -18.98 10.70
CA LYS A 370 12.42 -19.10 11.61
C LYS A 370 13.02 -20.50 11.58
N GLN A 371 12.20 -21.55 11.62
CA GLN A 371 12.65 -22.94 11.47
C GLN A 371 13.31 -23.18 10.11
N LEU A 372 12.70 -22.74 9.00
CA LEU A 372 13.28 -22.80 7.66
C LEU A 372 14.64 -22.10 7.58
N ALA A 373 14.80 -20.94 8.22
CA ALA A 373 16.06 -20.22 8.27
C ALA A 373 17.14 -20.98 9.08
N SER A 374 16.75 -21.63 10.17
CA SER A 374 17.63 -22.50 10.96
C SER A 374 18.11 -23.71 10.15
N LEU A 375 17.20 -24.43 9.49
CA LEU A 375 17.53 -25.57 8.63
C LEU A 375 18.47 -25.20 7.49
N ARG A 376 18.20 -24.09 6.81
CA ARG A 376 19.10 -23.56 5.76
C ARG A 376 20.50 -23.25 6.30
N SER A 377 20.60 -22.76 7.53
CA SER A 377 21.89 -22.47 8.15
C SER A 377 22.65 -23.75 8.51
N LYS A 378 21.96 -24.78 9.03
CA LYS A 378 22.53 -26.11 9.27
C LYS A 378 23.01 -26.76 7.97
N LEU A 379 22.20 -26.71 6.91
CA LEU A 379 22.58 -27.23 5.59
C LEU A 379 23.85 -26.56 5.05
N ARG A 380 23.96 -25.23 5.15
CA ARG A 380 25.18 -24.52 4.77
C ARG A 380 26.40 -24.98 5.58
N TYR A 381 26.24 -25.14 6.89
CA TYR A 381 27.29 -25.62 7.77
C TYR A 381 27.75 -27.04 7.37
N LEU A 382 26.82 -27.97 7.15
CA LEU A 382 27.14 -29.35 6.74
C LEU A 382 27.83 -29.39 5.37
N THR A 383 27.37 -28.59 4.41
CA THR A 383 28.01 -28.45 3.10
C THR A 383 29.45 -27.96 3.25
N SER A 384 29.71 -26.98 4.11
CA SER A 384 31.08 -26.48 4.35
C SER A 384 32.01 -27.49 5.05
N ARG A 385 31.44 -28.54 5.66
CA ARG A 385 32.17 -29.61 6.38
C ARG A 385 32.25 -30.93 5.61
N GLY A 386 31.69 -31.01 4.40
CA GLY A 386 31.66 -32.26 3.61
C GLY A 386 30.81 -33.39 4.20
N ARG A 387 29.89 -33.08 5.14
CA ARG A 387 29.05 -34.09 5.81
C ARG A 387 27.78 -34.39 4.99
N PHE A 388 27.95 -35.04 3.84
CA PHE A 388 26.84 -35.27 2.89
C PHE A 388 25.78 -36.27 3.39
N GLY A 389 26.14 -37.24 4.25
CA GLY A 389 25.18 -38.21 4.78
C GLY A 389 24.07 -37.58 5.63
N GLU A 390 24.43 -36.68 6.55
CA GLU A 390 23.46 -35.94 7.37
C GLU A 390 22.68 -34.88 6.59
N ARG A 391 23.23 -34.42 5.47
CA ARG A 391 22.61 -33.39 4.64
C ARG A 391 21.26 -33.86 4.07
N ALA A 392 21.16 -35.12 3.64
CA ALA A 392 19.95 -35.67 3.04
C ALA A 392 18.75 -35.56 4.00
N GLN A 393 18.92 -35.91 5.27
CA GLN A 393 17.87 -35.81 6.29
C GLN A 393 17.36 -34.37 6.46
N PHE A 394 18.26 -33.38 6.50
CA PHE A 394 17.86 -31.97 6.63
C PHE A 394 17.25 -31.41 5.34
N GLU A 395 17.58 -31.94 4.17
CA GLU A 395 16.94 -31.57 2.90
C GLU A 395 15.49 -32.06 2.85
N ASP A 396 15.23 -33.29 3.30
CA ASP A 396 13.87 -33.85 3.42
C ASP A 396 13.02 -33.07 4.43
N GLU A 397 13.57 -32.76 5.61
CA GLU A 397 12.91 -31.93 6.62
C GLU A 397 12.59 -30.53 6.07
N LEU A 398 13.56 -29.90 5.37
CA LEU A 398 13.35 -28.60 4.75
C LEU A 398 12.26 -28.64 3.67
N PHE A 399 12.18 -29.72 2.91
CA PHE A 399 11.17 -29.91 1.86
C PHE A 399 9.77 -30.06 2.47
N SER A 400 9.61 -30.93 3.46
CA SER A 400 8.35 -31.11 4.19
C SER A 400 7.87 -29.80 4.82
N LEU A 401 8.75 -29.09 5.55
CA LEU A 401 8.41 -27.83 6.19
C LEU A 401 8.01 -26.72 5.20
N LYS A 402 8.60 -26.70 3.99
CA LYS A 402 8.18 -25.79 2.92
C LYS A 402 6.77 -26.09 2.41
N GLN A 403 6.40 -27.37 2.29
CA GLN A 403 5.05 -27.75 1.86
C GLN A 403 4.01 -27.32 2.91
N GLU A 404 4.26 -27.64 4.18
CA GLU A 404 3.39 -27.24 5.29
C GLU A 404 3.24 -25.72 5.38
N HIS A 405 4.35 -24.98 5.27
CA HIS A 405 4.32 -23.52 5.28
C HIS A 405 3.49 -22.95 4.12
N SER A 406 3.62 -23.53 2.92
CA SER A 406 2.87 -23.10 1.75
C SER A 406 1.38 -23.38 1.88
N LEU A 407 1.00 -24.54 2.43
CA LEU A 407 -0.38 -24.90 2.72
C LEU A 407 -0.99 -23.93 3.74
N HIS A 408 -0.34 -23.75 4.90
CA HIS A 408 -0.79 -22.86 5.96
C HIS A 408 -0.98 -21.42 5.47
N ASN A 409 -0.01 -20.88 4.72
CA ASN A 409 -0.13 -19.54 4.15
C ASN A 409 -1.32 -19.41 3.21
N ALA A 410 -1.58 -20.43 2.38
CA ALA A 410 -2.72 -20.43 1.48
C ALA A 410 -4.05 -20.43 2.24
N GLU A 411 -4.16 -21.23 3.31
CA GLU A 411 -5.33 -21.27 4.19
C GLU A 411 -5.57 -19.94 4.91
N ALA A 412 -4.53 -19.41 5.55
CA ALA A 412 -4.58 -18.12 6.25
C ALA A 412 -5.01 -16.99 5.29
N SER A 413 -4.43 -16.95 4.09
CA SER A 413 -4.77 -15.96 3.06
C SER A 413 -6.22 -16.05 2.60
N VAL A 414 -6.73 -17.27 2.39
CA VAL A 414 -8.14 -17.51 2.03
C VAL A 414 -9.07 -17.10 3.16
N SER A 415 -8.73 -17.43 4.40
CA SER A 415 -9.51 -17.08 5.59
C SER A 415 -9.61 -15.55 5.74
N LEU A 416 -8.47 -14.86 5.67
CA LEU A 416 -8.39 -13.40 5.78
C LEU A 416 -9.17 -12.71 4.65
N LEU A 417 -9.07 -13.18 3.41
CA LEU A 417 -9.88 -12.66 2.30
C LEU A 417 -11.38 -12.82 2.55
N ARG A 418 -11.84 -13.95 3.09
CA ARG A 418 -13.26 -14.15 3.44
C ARG A 418 -13.70 -13.16 4.51
N GLN A 419 -12.86 -12.94 5.53
CA GLN A 419 -13.14 -11.98 6.60
C GLN A 419 -13.25 -10.56 6.05
N ASP A 420 -12.27 -10.10 5.26
CA ASP A 420 -12.28 -8.76 4.68
C ASP A 420 -13.49 -8.55 3.74
N ILE A 421 -13.86 -9.54 2.92
CA ILE A 421 -15.07 -9.49 2.09
C ILE A 421 -16.33 -9.34 2.95
N ARG A 422 -16.45 -10.10 4.04
CA ARG A 422 -17.58 -9.98 4.97
C ARG A 422 -17.62 -8.62 5.64
N LEU A 423 -16.47 -8.10 6.07
CA LEU A 423 -16.35 -6.80 6.71
C LEU A 423 -16.79 -5.68 5.76
N LEU A 424 -16.29 -5.68 4.53
CA LEU A 424 -16.70 -4.68 3.52
C LEU A 424 -18.20 -4.74 3.22
N LEU A 425 -18.77 -5.94 3.07
CA LEU A 425 -20.21 -6.10 2.86
C LEU A 425 -21.02 -5.56 4.05
N ARG A 426 -20.55 -5.78 5.29
CA ARG A 426 -21.17 -5.21 6.50
C ARG A 426 -21.07 -3.69 6.55
N GLN A 427 -19.99 -3.11 6.02
CA GLN A 427 -19.80 -1.67 5.88
C GLN A 427 -20.60 -1.06 4.70
N GLY A 428 -21.50 -1.82 4.07
CA GLY A 428 -22.36 -1.33 3.00
C GLY A 428 -21.70 -1.34 1.62
N ALA A 429 -20.59 -2.05 1.42
CA ALA A 429 -20.02 -2.20 0.09
C ALA A 429 -20.97 -2.94 -0.86
N GLY A 430 -21.16 -2.38 -2.05
CA GLY A 430 -22.01 -2.95 -3.11
C GLY A 430 -21.19 -3.74 -4.12
N VAL A 431 -21.75 -4.84 -4.65
CA VAL A 431 -21.16 -5.55 -5.79
C VAL A 431 -21.47 -4.77 -7.07
N MET A 432 -20.45 -4.32 -7.80
CA MET A 432 -20.70 -3.60 -9.06
C MET A 432 -21.43 -4.50 -10.08
N PRO A 433 -22.50 -4.00 -10.75
CA PRO A 433 -23.18 -4.77 -11.77
C PRO A 433 -22.22 -5.05 -12.91
N PHE A 434 -22.17 -6.30 -13.36
CA PHE A 434 -21.49 -6.62 -14.61
C PHE A 434 -22.20 -5.89 -15.74
N GLY A 435 -21.45 -5.42 -16.74
CA GLY A 435 -22.01 -5.02 -18.03
C GLY A 435 -22.81 -6.14 -18.74
N SER A 436 -22.95 -7.33 -18.13
CA SER A 436 -23.84 -8.41 -18.57
C SER A 436 -24.66 -8.99 -17.40
N ARG A 437 -26.00 -8.88 -17.49
CA ARG A 437 -26.97 -9.34 -16.46
C ARG A 437 -26.85 -10.82 -16.07
N LYS A 438 -26.26 -11.69 -16.90
CA LYS A 438 -26.16 -13.15 -16.65
C LYS A 438 -25.22 -13.54 -15.51
N ILE A 439 -24.28 -12.68 -15.10
CA ILE A 439 -23.24 -13.06 -14.12
C ILE A 439 -23.70 -12.85 -12.66
N LEU A 440 -24.69 -11.99 -12.42
CA LEU A 440 -25.15 -11.62 -11.06
C LEU A 440 -25.64 -12.83 -10.22
N LYS A 441 -26.40 -13.75 -10.84
CA LYS A 441 -26.92 -14.95 -10.16
C LYS A 441 -25.80 -15.88 -9.68
N ASN A 442 -24.74 -16.03 -10.47
CA ASN A 442 -23.59 -16.84 -10.09
C ASN A 442 -22.79 -16.19 -8.97
N THR A 443 -22.64 -14.86 -8.97
CA THR A 443 -21.93 -14.14 -7.90
C THR A 443 -22.67 -14.24 -6.55
N LEU A 444 -23.99 -14.08 -6.53
CA LEU A 444 -24.78 -14.25 -5.30
C LEU A 444 -24.74 -15.68 -4.77
N CYS A 445 -24.71 -16.68 -5.65
CA CYS A 445 -24.54 -18.09 -5.27
C CYS A 445 -23.15 -18.33 -4.65
N ILE A 446 -22.09 -17.77 -5.23
CA ILE A 446 -20.72 -17.83 -4.67
C ILE A 446 -20.67 -17.18 -3.29
N ILE A 447 -21.28 -15.99 -3.12
CA ILE A 447 -21.36 -15.31 -1.83
C ILE A 447 -22.06 -16.21 -0.80
N ARG A 448 -23.23 -16.78 -1.13
CA ARG A 448 -23.95 -17.68 -0.21
C ARG A 448 -23.20 -18.96 0.11
N LYS A 449 -22.53 -19.59 -0.87
CA LYS A 449 -21.81 -20.86 -0.70
C LYS A 449 -20.48 -20.72 0.02
N HIS A 450 -19.79 -19.57 -0.13
CA HIS A 450 -18.48 -19.35 0.46
C HIS A 450 -18.50 -18.46 1.71
N LEU A 451 -19.61 -17.80 2.03
CA LEU A 451 -19.73 -17.06 3.30
C LEU A 451 -20.49 -17.82 4.38
N LYS A 452 -21.26 -18.85 4.02
CA LYS A 452 -21.48 -19.99 4.92
C LYS A 452 -20.18 -20.80 4.99
#